data_AF-A0A6P0SU44-F1
#
_entry.id   AF-A0A6P0SU44-F1
#
_cell.length_a   1.000
_cell.length_b   1.000
_cell.length_c   1.000
_cell.angle_alpha   90.00
_cell.angle_beta   90.00
_cell.angle_gamma   90.00
#
_symmetry.space_group_name_H-M   'P 1'
#
loop_
_entity.id
_entity.type
_entity.pdbx_description
1 polymer ?
#
loop_
_entity_poly.entity_id
_entity_poly.type
_entity_poly.pdbx_seq_one_letter_code
_entity_poly.pdbx_strand_id
1 'polypeptide(L)'
;MEQKLQKEISKFPNITLTSGAYTWDGKSKAKKLIESARRRGNLDHLIIVGHSFGADEANSLADDISDSGKPIDYLIQIDSVGTYDDNTPKHVINHINYYQTIDWEWKVLREYNIPGAININVNDGSIIDSRGVESKSEPLAPEATHKTIDDAPKLHQDIIKRVMSGICTTREKDERKGDKKRGRNFGDPHLFTFDGYRYSFQLVGEFILTKSEDNLFEVQVRQSPVSSSLSVDSAIAMRMGNNRVALYADELPDNDRRTPLRVDGVPTLVNRELTLDGGGQIYHNGSNYVFKWPTGEELIAQINANGETPFINITTYVFESQANHLSGLFGNANGDTSDELRFRDGSVLPSREAYGNIDNLIGRSSSVRLPLNSAFNLYLKKLTQDYGNDWRISQEESLFDYAPGQNTKTFTLTNFPSEYLALEQLSSTELSNARATCIETEVDPELMEGCVFDVAFSGRSDFARAAAKMSQTADILRQFGINVPNVEQEIRKLIPGLPGGIRIPGVRF
;
A
#
# COMPACT_ATOMS: atom_id res chain seq x y z
N MET A 1 -11.60 3.93 38.05
CA MET A 1 -11.47 4.18 36.60
C MET A 1 -10.85 2.97 35.88
N GLU A 2 -9.64 2.56 36.26
CA GLU A 2 -8.88 1.45 35.67
C GLU A 2 -9.69 0.16 35.41
N GLN A 3 -10.33 -0.41 36.42
CA GLN A 3 -11.13 -1.65 36.26
C GLN A 3 -12.31 -1.50 35.28
N LYS A 4 -12.92 -0.31 35.20
CA LYS A 4 -14.02 -0.02 34.26
C LYS A 4 -13.52 0.16 32.84
N LEU A 5 -12.31 0.73 32.69
CA LEU A 5 -11.63 0.88 31.41
C LEU A 5 -11.19 -0.48 30.86
N GLN A 6 -10.59 -1.33 31.70
CA GLN A 6 -10.21 -2.71 31.34
C GLN A 6 -11.41 -3.53 30.84
N LYS A 7 -12.58 -3.39 31.48
CA LYS A 7 -13.80 -4.11 31.10
C LYS A 7 -14.39 -3.69 29.75
N GLU A 8 -14.26 -2.41 29.37
CA GLU A 8 -14.71 -1.96 28.05
C GLU A 8 -13.69 -2.31 26.96
N ILE A 9 -12.40 -2.25 27.28
CA ILE A 9 -11.33 -2.58 26.34
C ILE A 9 -11.22 -4.08 26.09
N SER A 10 -11.57 -4.93 27.08
CA SER A 10 -11.65 -6.39 26.90
C SER A 10 -12.69 -6.83 25.87
N LYS A 11 -13.54 -5.92 25.37
CA LYS A 11 -14.44 -6.17 24.23
C LYS A 11 -13.72 -6.10 22.88
N PHE A 12 -12.46 -5.66 22.86
CA PHE A 12 -11.60 -5.59 21.69
C PHE A 12 -10.46 -6.61 21.84
N PRO A 13 -10.60 -7.83 21.30
CA PRO A 13 -9.72 -8.95 21.60
C PRO A 13 -8.27 -8.78 21.11
N ASN A 14 -8.02 -7.80 20.23
CA ASN A 14 -6.71 -7.52 19.64
C ASN A 14 -5.96 -6.35 20.31
N ILE A 15 -6.50 -5.79 21.39
CA ILE A 15 -5.87 -4.67 22.11
C ILE A 15 -5.30 -5.18 23.43
N THR A 16 -3.96 -5.22 23.54
CA THR A 16 -3.29 -5.50 24.81
C THR A 16 -3.16 -4.21 25.61
N LEU A 17 -4.02 -4.04 26.63
CA LEU A 17 -3.92 -2.91 27.54
C LEU A 17 -2.91 -3.19 28.65
N THR A 18 -1.94 -2.30 28.82
CA THR A 18 -1.17 -2.21 30.07
C THR A 18 -1.61 -0.96 30.82
N SER A 19 -2.62 -1.08 31.68
CA SER A 19 -3.04 0.02 32.56
C SER A 19 -2.32 -0.05 33.91
N GLY A 20 -2.10 1.11 34.52
CA GLY A 20 -1.73 1.25 35.93
C GLY A 20 -2.18 2.63 36.40
N ALA A 21 -2.60 2.77 37.65
CA ALA A 21 -2.73 4.09 38.27
C ALA A 21 -1.32 4.63 38.57
N TYR A 22 -0.94 5.76 37.98
CA TYR A 22 0.44 6.24 37.98
C TYR A 22 0.58 7.52 38.81
N THR A 23 1.26 7.42 39.96
CA THR A 23 1.88 8.56 40.66
C THR A 23 3.23 8.92 40.00
N TRP A 24 4.00 9.88 40.51
CA TRP A 24 5.29 10.36 39.95
C TRP A 24 6.31 9.23 39.60
N ASP A 25 6.24 8.07 40.25
CA ASP A 25 7.05 6.86 39.95
C ASP A 25 6.55 6.06 38.71
N GLY A 26 5.37 6.42 38.19
CA GLY A 26 4.64 5.71 37.14
C GLY A 26 5.04 6.09 35.72
N LYS A 27 5.38 7.35 35.44
CA LYS A 27 5.94 7.78 34.14
C LYS A 27 7.18 6.95 33.77
N SER A 28 8.09 6.79 34.72
CA SER A 28 9.31 5.98 34.56
C SER A 28 9.03 4.49 34.30
N LYS A 29 7.95 3.94 34.86
CA LYS A 29 7.53 2.54 34.62
C LYS A 29 6.88 2.38 33.25
N ALA A 30 5.99 3.28 32.86
CA ALA A 30 5.36 3.30 31.55
C ALA A 30 6.41 3.40 30.43
N LYS A 31 7.39 4.29 30.58
CA LYS A 31 8.54 4.40 29.68
C LYS A 31 9.27 3.07 29.50
N LYS A 32 9.65 2.41 30.61
CA LYS A 32 10.34 1.10 30.58
C LYS A 32 9.50 0.00 29.92
N LEU A 33 8.19 -0.02 30.15
CA LEU A 33 7.26 -0.97 29.53
C LEU A 33 7.18 -0.76 28.02
N ILE A 34 7.02 0.49 27.57
CA ILE A 34 6.98 0.85 26.16
C ILE A 34 8.32 0.49 25.48
N GLU A 35 9.45 0.87 26.08
CA GLU A 35 10.78 0.52 25.57
C GLU A 35 10.99 -1.01 25.53
N SER A 36 10.47 -1.75 26.51
CA SER A 36 10.54 -3.21 26.52
C SER A 36 9.64 -3.86 25.47
N ALA A 37 8.45 -3.32 25.22
CA ALA A 37 7.54 -3.79 24.17
C ALA A 37 8.13 -3.49 22.77
N ARG A 38 8.65 -2.28 22.57
CA ARG A 38 9.35 -1.85 21.35
C ARG A 38 10.58 -2.72 21.05
N ARG A 39 11.38 -3.08 22.07
CA ARG A 39 12.54 -3.99 21.91
C ARG A 39 12.15 -5.42 21.54
N ARG A 40 10.97 -5.88 21.97
CA ARG A 40 10.46 -7.22 21.66
C ARG A 40 9.73 -7.30 20.32
N GLY A 41 9.52 -6.18 19.64
CA GLY A 41 8.72 -6.12 18.41
C GLY A 41 7.22 -6.33 18.64
N ASN A 42 6.74 -6.21 19.88
CA ASN A 42 5.36 -6.51 20.26
C ASN A 42 4.52 -5.23 20.44
N LEU A 43 4.82 -4.17 19.69
CA LEU A 43 4.12 -2.90 19.79
C LEU A 43 3.95 -2.29 18.40
N ASP A 44 2.85 -2.66 17.76
CA ASP A 44 2.47 -2.17 16.42
C ASP A 44 1.86 -0.76 16.49
N HIS A 45 1.07 -0.50 17.54
CA HIS A 45 0.47 0.80 17.81
C HIS A 45 0.65 1.20 19.27
N LEU A 46 0.89 2.49 19.53
CA LEU A 46 1.01 3.08 20.86
C LEU A 46 -0.01 4.20 21.05
N ILE A 47 -0.93 3.96 21.98
CA ILE A 47 -1.93 4.93 22.43
C ILE A 47 -1.61 5.29 23.87
N ILE A 48 -1.43 6.59 24.13
CA ILE A 48 -1.19 7.12 25.47
C ILE A 48 -2.42 7.94 25.87
N VAL A 49 -2.99 7.62 27.03
CA VAL A 49 -4.14 8.33 27.58
C VAL A 49 -3.78 8.84 28.97
N GLY A 50 -3.99 10.12 29.21
CA GLY A 50 -3.82 10.72 30.51
C GLY A 50 -5.03 11.57 30.91
N HIS A 51 -5.23 11.71 32.21
CA HIS A 51 -6.34 12.46 32.78
C HIS A 51 -5.88 13.35 33.94
N SER A 52 -6.35 14.59 34.02
CA SER A 52 -5.93 15.57 35.04
C SER A 52 -4.41 15.72 35.06
N PHE A 53 -3.76 15.66 36.22
CA PHE A 53 -2.28 15.62 36.32
C PHE A 53 -1.66 14.48 35.51
N GLY A 54 -2.37 13.37 35.33
CA GLY A 54 -1.93 12.27 34.48
C GLY A 54 -1.94 12.60 32.99
N ALA A 55 -2.71 13.60 32.54
CA ALA A 55 -2.69 14.12 31.18
C ALA A 55 -1.41 14.89 30.90
N ASP A 56 -0.95 15.69 31.86
CA ASP A 56 0.32 16.41 31.77
C ASP A 56 1.50 15.42 31.74
N GLU A 57 1.45 14.41 32.61
CA GLU A 57 2.46 13.34 32.64
C GLU A 57 2.45 12.48 31.35
N ALA A 58 1.29 12.30 30.71
CA ALA A 58 1.18 11.61 29.43
C ALA A 58 1.86 12.40 28.29
N ASN A 59 1.70 13.72 28.26
CA ASN A 59 2.40 14.59 27.31
C ASN A 59 3.91 14.57 27.56
N SER A 60 4.31 14.71 28.82
CA SER A 60 5.71 14.62 29.22
C SER A 60 6.32 13.25 28.93
N LEU A 61 5.56 12.16 29.03
CA LEU A 61 5.99 10.82 28.62
C LEU A 61 6.19 10.75 27.10
N ALA A 62 5.28 11.34 26.32
CA ALA A 62 5.37 11.37 24.86
C ALA A 62 6.63 12.12 24.37
N ASP A 63 7.01 13.20 25.04
CA ASP A 63 8.30 13.88 24.83
C ASP A 63 9.48 13.01 25.26
N ASP A 64 9.43 12.37 26.43
CA ASP A 64 10.52 11.52 26.94
C ASP A 64 10.83 10.30 26.07
N ILE A 65 9.84 9.79 25.33
CA ILE A 65 9.99 8.62 24.45
C ILE A 65 10.10 9.01 22.97
N SER A 66 9.98 10.30 22.65
CA SER A 66 10.18 10.85 21.30
C SER A 66 11.58 10.54 20.76
N ASP A 67 12.60 10.54 21.62
CA ASP A 67 14.01 10.29 21.25
C ASP A 67 14.29 8.87 20.71
N SER A 68 13.31 7.96 20.80
CA SER A 68 13.44 6.59 20.27
C SER A 68 13.06 6.44 18.80
N GLY A 69 12.61 7.51 18.13
CA GLY A 69 12.34 7.55 16.68
C GLY A 69 11.13 6.72 16.21
N LYS A 70 10.34 6.14 17.11
CA LYS A 70 9.11 5.40 16.79
C LYS A 70 7.86 6.23 17.13
N PRO A 71 6.85 6.26 16.23
CA PRO A 71 5.67 7.11 16.40
C PRO A 71 4.83 6.71 17.63
N ILE A 72 4.06 7.68 18.10
CA ILE A 72 2.92 7.52 19.01
C ILE A 72 1.68 7.79 18.18
N ASP A 73 0.86 6.78 17.94
CA ASP A 73 -0.31 6.89 17.05
C ASP A 73 -1.33 7.88 17.62
N TYR A 74 -1.59 7.80 18.93
CA TYR A 74 -2.52 8.68 19.63
C TYR A 74 -1.99 9.10 20.99
N LEU A 75 -2.02 10.42 21.25
CA LEU A 75 -1.94 11.02 22.57
C LEU A 75 -3.31 11.62 22.89
N ILE A 76 -3.93 11.16 23.98
CA ILE A 76 -5.26 11.60 24.40
C ILE A 76 -5.14 12.20 25.79
N GLN A 77 -5.44 13.49 25.89
CA GLN A 77 -5.50 14.21 27.16
C GLN A 77 -6.95 14.47 27.53
N ILE A 78 -7.27 14.26 28.79
CA ILE A 78 -8.59 14.54 29.36
C ILE A 78 -8.40 15.46 30.55
N ASP A 79 -8.92 16.67 30.45
CA ASP A 79 -8.94 17.67 31.51
C ASP A 79 -7.56 17.93 32.11
N SER A 80 -6.57 18.23 31.27
CA SER A 80 -5.24 18.63 31.73
C SER A 80 -5.30 19.82 32.69
N VAL A 81 -4.39 19.85 33.66
CA VAL A 81 -4.37 20.85 34.75
C VAL A 81 -3.24 21.85 34.61
N GLY A 82 -2.20 21.55 33.81
CA GLY A 82 -1.10 22.45 33.51
C GLY A 82 -1.50 23.57 32.54
N THR A 83 -0.90 24.75 32.72
CA THR A 83 -0.99 25.88 31.78
C THR A 83 0.12 25.85 30.72
N TYR A 84 0.64 24.68 30.37
CA TYR A 84 1.79 24.60 29.49
C TYR A 84 1.36 24.83 28.03
N ASP A 85 1.92 25.88 27.42
CA ASP A 85 1.91 26.18 25.99
C ASP A 85 2.71 25.12 25.19
N ASP A 86 2.60 23.84 25.54
CA ASP A 86 3.37 22.78 24.91
C ASP A 86 2.65 22.36 23.64
N ASN A 87 3.26 22.67 22.50
CA ASN A 87 2.84 22.16 21.20
C ASN A 87 2.76 20.63 21.24
N THR A 88 1.97 20.03 20.34
CA THR A 88 1.99 18.59 20.10
C THR A 88 3.42 18.03 20.02
N PRO A 89 3.76 16.99 20.80
CA PRO A 89 5.08 16.34 20.75
C PRO A 89 5.44 15.87 19.33
N LYS A 90 6.72 16.01 18.95
CA LYS A 90 7.22 15.86 17.56
C LYS A 90 6.95 14.49 16.91
N HIS A 91 6.68 13.45 17.69
CA HIS A 91 6.43 12.09 17.21
C HIS A 91 5.03 11.56 17.54
N VAL A 92 4.12 12.44 17.94
CA VAL A 92 2.69 12.14 18.07
C VAL A 92 2.01 12.38 16.72
N ILE A 93 1.39 11.34 16.16
CA ILE A 93 0.66 11.44 14.89
C ILE A 93 -0.68 12.14 15.12
N ASN A 94 -1.45 11.68 16.11
CA ASN A 94 -2.74 12.25 16.46
C ASN A 94 -2.75 12.70 17.92
N HIS A 95 -2.85 14.00 18.15
CA HIS A 95 -2.99 14.56 19.49
C HIS A 95 -4.42 15.07 19.68
N ILE A 96 -5.12 14.57 20.70
CA ILE A 96 -6.48 14.96 21.03
C ILE A 96 -6.53 15.44 22.48
N ASN A 97 -6.99 16.66 22.67
CA ASN A 97 -7.16 17.29 23.97
C ASN A 97 -8.64 17.51 24.26
N TYR A 98 -9.18 16.75 25.21
CA TYR A 98 -10.52 16.98 25.76
C TYR A 98 -10.40 17.88 26.97
N TYR A 99 -11.02 19.06 26.95
CA TYR A 99 -10.94 20.02 28.04
C TYR A 99 -12.33 20.51 28.47
N GLN A 100 -12.42 21.03 29.68
CA GLN A 100 -13.57 21.78 30.18
C GLN A 100 -13.23 23.28 30.25
N THR A 101 -14.25 24.13 30.21
CA THR A 101 -14.09 25.60 30.32
C THR A 101 -14.53 26.14 31.67
N ILE A 102 -14.84 25.26 32.63
CA ILE A 102 -15.43 25.59 33.92
C ILE A 102 -14.66 24.89 35.07
N ASP A 103 -14.06 25.69 35.95
CA ASP A 103 -13.31 25.18 37.09
C ASP A 103 -14.18 24.48 38.16
N TRP A 104 -13.54 23.98 39.21
CA TRP A 104 -14.21 23.33 40.35
C TRP A 104 -15.23 24.23 41.09
N GLU A 105 -15.25 25.54 40.81
CA GLU A 105 -16.06 26.59 41.42
C GLU A 105 -17.06 27.23 40.44
N TRP A 106 -17.27 26.63 39.26
CA TRP A 106 -18.14 27.14 38.21
C TRP A 106 -17.67 28.45 37.55
N LYS A 107 -16.38 28.77 37.66
CA LYS A 107 -15.80 29.94 36.99
C LYS A 107 -15.28 29.56 35.62
N VAL A 108 -15.53 30.45 34.65
CA VAL A 108 -15.01 30.30 33.29
C VAL A 108 -13.49 30.39 33.32
N LEU A 109 -12.83 29.36 32.82
CA LEU A 109 -11.39 29.29 32.63
C LEU A 109 -10.98 29.92 31.29
N ARG A 110 -9.68 30.23 31.12
CA ARG A 110 -9.14 30.52 29.79
C ARG A 110 -9.20 29.26 28.92
N GLU A 111 -9.23 29.41 27.60
CA GLU A 111 -9.19 28.28 26.68
C GLU A 111 -7.90 27.45 26.89
N TYR A 112 -8.05 26.17 27.26
CA TYR A 112 -6.93 25.22 27.39
C TYR A 112 -6.60 24.59 26.04
N ASN A 113 -6.43 25.43 25.02
CA ASN A 113 -6.10 24.97 23.69
C ASN A 113 -4.64 24.57 23.61
N ILE A 114 -4.38 23.40 23.04
CA ILE A 114 -3.04 22.90 22.76
C ILE A 114 -2.78 23.09 21.26
N PRO A 115 -1.81 23.95 20.88
CA PRO A 115 -1.48 24.16 19.48
C PRO A 115 -1.01 22.88 18.79
N GLY A 116 -1.60 22.59 17.62
CA GLY A 116 -1.32 21.38 16.85
C GLY A 116 -2.07 20.14 17.33
N ALA A 117 -2.89 20.23 18.38
CA ALA A 117 -3.81 19.18 18.79
C ALA A 117 -5.23 19.43 18.26
N ILE A 118 -6.05 18.38 18.22
CA ILE A 118 -7.50 18.50 18.09
C ILE A 118 -8.05 18.79 19.49
N ASN A 119 -8.52 20.02 19.71
CA ASN A 119 -9.05 20.47 20.99
C ASN A 119 -10.56 20.34 20.99
N ILE A 120 -11.12 19.64 21.99
CA ILE A 120 -12.54 19.35 22.10
C ILE A 120 -13.05 19.78 23.47
N ASN A 121 -13.95 20.75 23.48
CA ASN A 121 -14.61 21.18 24.71
C ASN A 121 -15.73 20.19 25.07
N VAL A 122 -15.64 19.57 26.24
CA VAL A 122 -16.65 18.61 26.72
C VAL A 122 -17.97 19.28 27.11
N ASN A 123 -17.95 20.57 27.51
CA ASN A 123 -19.11 21.32 27.97
C ASN A 123 -20.03 21.82 26.84
N ASP A 124 -19.47 22.26 25.72
CA ASP A 124 -20.27 22.86 24.64
C ASP A 124 -20.07 22.17 23.28
N GLY A 125 -19.18 21.17 23.22
CA GLY A 125 -18.88 20.39 22.04
C GLY A 125 -18.11 21.15 20.96
N SER A 126 -17.54 22.33 21.27
CA SER A 126 -16.65 23.04 20.35
C SER A 126 -15.42 22.20 20.02
N ILE A 127 -14.98 22.29 18.77
CA ILE A 127 -13.83 21.57 18.25
C ILE A 127 -12.93 22.55 17.51
N ILE A 128 -11.65 22.57 17.84
CA ILE A 128 -10.62 23.28 17.09
C ILE A 128 -9.66 22.21 16.58
N ASP A 129 -9.58 22.04 15.26
CA ASP A 129 -8.68 21.06 14.66
C ASP A 129 -7.21 21.50 14.78
N SER A 130 -6.28 20.61 14.42
CA SER A 130 -4.83 20.87 14.52
C SER A 130 -4.34 22.04 13.65
N ARG A 131 -5.16 22.54 12.71
CA ARG A 131 -4.87 23.68 11.83
C ARG A 131 -5.55 24.97 12.33
N GLY A 132 -6.26 24.91 13.45
CA GLY A 132 -7.02 26.03 13.99
C GLY A 132 -8.40 26.22 13.35
N VAL A 133 -8.92 25.24 12.62
CA VAL A 133 -10.28 25.32 12.04
C VAL A 133 -11.31 24.94 13.08
N GLU A 134 -12.28 25.83 13.30
CA GLU A 134 -13.36 25.63 14.27
C GLU A 134 -14.53 24.84 13.68
N SER A 135 -15.08 23.93 14.48
CA SER A 135 -16.32 23.21 14.22
C SER A 135 -17.06 22.88 15.52
N LYS A 136 -18.24 22.25 15.43
CA LYS A 136 -19.08 21.98 16.60
C LYS A 136 -19.66 20.57 16.56
N SER A 137 -19.75 19.94 17.72
CA SER A 137 -20.40 18.64 17.94
C SER A 137 -21.35 18.70 19.13
N GLU A 138 -22.08 17.62 19.39
CA GLU A 138 -22.88 17.51 20.62
C GLU A 138 -21.95 17.52 21.84
N PRO A 139 -22.29 18.28 22.91
CA PRO A 139 -21.52 18.27 24.14
C PRO A 139 -21.48 16.88 24.77
N LEU A 140 -20.31 16.44 25.21
CA LEU A 140 -20.13 15.15 25.88
C LEU A 140 -20.58 15.20 27.34
N ALA A 141 -20.39 16.34 28.01
CA ALA A 141 -20.82 16.59 29.37
C ALA A 141 -21.04 18.09 29.62
N PRO A 142 -22.26 18.60 29.32
CA PRO A 142 -22.57 20.03 29.40
C PRO A 142 -22.24 20.71 30.74
N GLU A 143 -22.44 19.97 31.82
CA GLU A 143 -22.30 20.44 33.20
C GLU A 143 -20.98 19.98 33.85
N ALA A 144 -20.02 19.47 33.07
CA ALA A 144 -18.76 19.00 33.61
C ALA A 144 -17.89 20.16 34.12
N THR A 145 -17.61 20.16 35.41
CA THR A 145 -16.45 20.81 36.03
C THR A 145 -15.29 19.84 36.13
N HIS A 146 -14.08 20.36 36.40
CA HIS A 146 -12.88 19.57 36.74
C HIS A 146 -13.16 18.45 37.78
N LYS A 147 -14.00 18.73 38.79
CA LYS A 147 -14.37 17.75 39.81
C LYS A 147 -15.29 16.64 39.27
N THR A 148 -16.25 17.01 38.44
CA THR A 148 -17.27 16.06 37.96
C THR A 148 -16.78 15.19 36.82
N ILE A 149 -15.80 15.66 36.02
CA ILE A 149 -15.17 14.85 34.98
C ILE A 149 -14.36 13.71 35.61
N ASP A 150 -13.59 13.99 36.68
CA ASP A 150 -12.89 12.98 37.49
C ASP A 150 -13.82 11.83 37.93
N ASP A 151 -15.04 12.20 38.33
CA ASP A 151 -16.06 11.28 38.84
C ASP A 151 -17.01 10.73 37.74
N ALA A 152 -16.78 11.04 36.46
CA ALA A 152 -17.64 10.66 35.33
C ALA A 152 -17.07 9.48 34.52
N PRO A 153 -17.22 8.22 34.98
CA PRO A 153 -16.72 7.05 34.25
C PRO A 153 -17.41 6.85 32.90
N LYS A 154 -18.64 7.34 32.73
CA LYS A 154 -19.36 7.27 31.46
C LYS A 154 -18.74 8.21 30.42
N LEU A 155 -18.41 9.45 30.83
CA LEU A 155 -17.73 10.41 29.96
C LEU A 155 -16.39 9.87 29.45
N HIS A 156 -15.58 9.32 30.35
CA HIS A 156 -14.33 8.64 29.98
C HIS A 156 -14.56 7.49 28.99
N GLN A 157 -15.57 6.66 29.22
CA GLN A 157 -15.92 5.58 28.29
C GLN A 157 -16.38 6.12 26.94
N ASP A 158 -17.13 7.22 26.91
CA ASP A 158 -17.65 7.81 25.68
C ASP A 158 -16.54 8.52 24.90
N ILE A 159 -15.58 9.18 25.57
CA ILE A 159 -14.34 9.70 24.97
C ILE A 159 -13.53 8.56 24.36
N ILE A 160 -13.26 7.50 25.12
CA ILE A 160 -12.50 6.36 24.61
C ILE A 160 -13.25 5.68 23.47
N LYS A 161 -14.56 5.49 23.57
CA LYS A 161 -15.37 4.96 22.47
C LYS A 161 -15.34 5.87 21.25
N ARG A 162 -15.31 7.20 21.40
CA ARG A 162 -15.25 8.15 20.28
C ARG A 162 -13.89 8.16 19.61
N VAL A 163 -12.81 8.02 20.40
CA VAL A 163 -11.46 7.89 19.86
C VAL A 163 -11.26 6.52 19.22
N MET A 164 -11.65 5.44 19.90
CA MET A 164 -11.63 4.08 19.37
C MET A 164 -12.58 3.90 18.19
N SER A 165 -13.74 4.56 18.20
CA SER A 165 -14.61 4.63 17.03
C SER A 165 -13.90 5.43 15.97
N GLY A 166 -13.33 6.62 16.21
CA GLY A 166 -12.50 7.31 15.20
C GLY A 166 -11.40 6.43 14.60
N ILE A 167 -10.72 5.63 15.43
CA ILE A 167 -9.73 4.61 15.03
C ILE A 167 -10.37 3.48 14.19
N CYS A 168 -11.64 3.13 14.45
CA CYS A 168 -12.41 2.09 13.76
C CYS A 168 -13.42 2.60 12.70
N THR A 169 -13.68 3.91 12.61
CA THR A 169 -14.72 4.66 11.88
C THR A 169 -14.13 5.79 11.05
N THR A 170 -12.81 5.85 10.87
CA THR A 170 -12.21 6.30 9.60
C THR A 170 -12.80 5.54 8.39
N ARG A 171 -13.58 4.48 8.61
CA ARG A 171 -14.36 3.76 7.59
C ARG A 171 -15.54 4.48 6.95
N GLU A 172 -15.89 5.72 7.30
CA GLU A 172 -16.70 6.55 6.40
C GLU A 172 -15.89 7.77 5.90
N LYS A 173 -15.38 7.63 4.66
CA LYS A 173 -14.84 8.65 3.73
C LYS A 173 -13.32 8.87 3.61
N ASP A 174 -12.50 7.84 3.79
CA ASP A 174 -11.17 7.80 3.14
C ASP A 174 -11.23 7.21 1.71
N GLU A 175 -12.42 7.19 1.08
CA GLU A 175 -12.52 6.85 -0.34
C GLU A 175 -11.72 7.87 -1.15
N ARG A 176 -10.69 7.37 -1.84
CA ARG A 176 -9.90 8.14 -2.79
C ARG A 176 -10.81 8.66 -3.90
N LYS A 177 -10.49 9.85 -4.41
CA LYS A 177 -11.29 10.57 -5.41
C LYS A 177 -10.50 10.81 -6.68
N GLY A 178 -11.19 11.12 -7.77
CA GLY A 178 -10.59 11.42 -9.07
C GLY A 178 -10.70 10.25 -10.05
N ASP A 179 -10.19 10.45 -11.27
CA ASP A 179 -10.11 9.37 -12.24
C ASP A 179 -9.08 8.32 -11.76
N LYS A 180 -9.25 7.07 -12.20
CA LYS A 180 -8.34 5.98 -11.82
C LYS A 180 -7.15 5.92 -12.77
N LYS A 181 -5.95 5.80 -12.21
CA LYS A 181 -4.72 5.47 -12.93
C LYS A 181 -4.43 3.98 -12.81
N ARG A 182 -3.80 3.41 -13.86
CA ARG A 182 -3.60 1.96 -13.97
C ARG A 182 -2.13 1.61 -14.13
N GLY A 183 -1.62 0.78 -13.22
CA GLY A 183 -0.31 0.14 -13.33
C GLY A 183 -0.46 -1.35 -13.68
N ARG A 184 0.51 -1.92 -14.39
CA ARG A 184 0.54 -3.35 -14.75
C ARG A 184 1.91 -3.95 -14.53
N ASN A 185 1.96 -5.19 -14.06
CA ASN A 185 3.15 -6.03 -14.00
C ASN A 185 2.80 -7.41 -14.55
N PHE A 186 3.49 -7.89 -15.57
CA PHE A 186 3.12 -9.14 -16.26
C PHE A 186 4.28 -9.83 -16.94
N GLY A 187 4.07 -11.09 -17.30
CA GLY A 187 5.06 -11.88 -18.03
C GLY A 187 6.30 -12.12 -17.18
N ASP A 188 7.48 -12.04 -17.80
CA ASP A 188 8.75 -11.96 -17.11
C ASP A 188 9.11 -10.49 -16.81
N PRO A 189 9.02 -10.05 -15.56
CA PRO A 189 8.22 -8.89 -15.17
C PRO A 189 8.38 -7.64 -16.05
N HIS A 190 7.35 -7.35 -16.85
CA HIS A 190 7.18 -6.13 -17.63
C HIS A 190 6.25 -5.18 -16.89
N LEU A 191 6.80 -4.05 -16.44
CA LEU A 191 6.07 -3.05 -15.68
C LEU A 191 5.61 -1.89 -16.57
N PHE A 192 4.38 -1.46 -16.31
CA PHE A 192 3.76 -0.25 -16.79
C PHE A 192 3.41 0.53 -15.53
N THR A 193 4.09 1.65 -15.32
CA THR A 193 3.85 2.52 -14.18
C THR A 193 2.50 3.21 -14.31
N PHE A 194 2.05 3.89 -13.25
CA PHE A 194 0.76 4.57 -13.26
C PHE A 194 0.67 5.69 -14.31
N ASP A 195 1.80 6.28 -14.71
CA ASP A 195 1.88 7.29 -15.76
C ASP A 195 2.29 6.73 -17.12
N GLY A 196 2.37 5.39 -17.23
CA GLY A 196 2.57 4.68 -18.50
C GLY A 196 4.03 4.51 -18.92
N TYR A 197 4.99 4.78 -18.05
CA TYR A 197 6.39 4.42 -18.29
C TYR A 197 6.52 2.90 -18.28
N ARG A 198 7.21 2.36 -19.29
CA ARG A 198 7.36 0.91 -19.48
C ARG A 198 8.79 0.50 -19.26
N TYR A 199 9.03 -0.60 -18.56
CA TYR A 199 10.35 -1.20 -18.42
C TYR A 199 10.28 -2.68 -18.05
N SER A 200 11.37 -3.42 -18.27
CA SER A 200 11.52 -4.80 -17.79
C SER A 200 12.30 -4.81 -16.48
N PHE A 201 11.85 -5.58 -15.50
CA PHE A 201 12.45 -5.64 -14.16
C PHE A 201 12.79 -7.09 -13.82
N GLN A 202 13.77 -7.62 -14.56
CA GLN A 202 14.27 -8.99 -14.43
C GLN A 202 15.13 -9.16 -13.18
N LEU A 203 14.52 -9.13 -12.00
CA LEU A 203 15.20 -9.31 -10.72
C LEU A 203 14.62 -10.50 -9.95
N VAL A 204 15.38 -10.94 -8.95
CA VAL A 204 14.95 -12.00 -8.03
C VAL A 204 15.01 -11.45 -6.61
N GLY A 205 13.87 -11.46 -5.92
CA GLY A 205 13.71 -10.80 -4.63
C GLY A 205 12.27 -10.49 -4.31
N GLU A 206 12.11 -9.70 -3.26
CA GLU A 206 10.82 -9.15 -2.85
C GLU A 206 10.93 -7.62 -2.84
N PHE A 207 9.93 -6.95 -3.41
CA PHE A 207 9.98 -5.52 -3.71
C PHE A 207 8.66 -4.83 -3.40
N ILE A 208 8.72 -3.54 -3.08
CA ILE A 208 7.52 -2.70 -2.99
C ILE A 208 7.05 -2.40 -4.42
N LEU A 209 5.92 -2.99 -4.82
CA LEU A 209 5.31 -2.69 -6.12
C LEU A 209 4.67 -1.29 -6.09
N THR A 210 3.91 -1.00 -5.04
CA THR A 210 3.35 0.32 -4.77
C THR A 210 2.93 0.45 -3.31
N LYS A 211 3.06 1.65 -2.74
CA LYS A 211 2.72 1.98 -1.36
C LYS A 211 2.29 3.44 -1.24
N SER A 212 1.22 3.70 -0.48
CA SER A 212 0.78 5.05 -0.12
C SER A 212 1.50 5.59 1.11
N GLU A 213 1.74 6.91 1.14
CA GLU A 213 2.39 7.59 2.27
C GLU A 213 1.61 7.47 3.59
N ASP A 214 0.29 7.41 3.52
CA ASP A 214 -0.59 7.20 4.68
C ASP A 214 -0.67 5.73 5.16
N ASN A 215 0.05 4.81 4.49
CA ASN A 215 0.10 3.38 4.80
C ASN A 215 -1.25 2.64 4.75
N LEU A 216 -2.29 3.24 4.15
CA LEU A 216 -3.59 2.59 3.97
C LEU A 216 -3.59 1.59 2.79
N PHE A 217 -2.64 1.73 1.87
CA PHE A 217 -2.50 0.93 0.67
C PHE A 217 -1.04 0.51 0.47
N GLU A 218 -0.77 -0.80 0.42
CA GLU A 218 0.55 -1.34 0.13
C GLU A 218 0.46 -2.69 -0.58
N VAL A 219 1.25 -2.84 -1.64
CA VAL A 219 1.40 -4.06 -2.43
C VAL A 219 2.88 -4.34 -2.65
N GLN A 220 3.28 -5.57 -2.34
CA GLN A 220 4.61 -6.13 -2.52
C GLN A 220 4.54 -7.30 -3.50
N VAL A 221 5.63 -7.51 -4.23
CA VAL A 221 5.76 -8.60 -5.21
C VAL A 221 7.01 -9.41 -4.93
N ARG A 222 6.92 -10.74 -5.09
CA ARG A 222 8.05 -11.67 -5.02
C ARG A 222 8.37 -12.19 -6.41
N GLN A 223 9.58 -11.96 -6.87
CA GLN A 223 10.09 -12.41 -8.16
C GLN A 223 11.06 -13.56 -7.97
N SER A 224 10.83 -14.64 -8.72
CA SER A 224 11.62 -15.88 -8.67
C SER A 224 12.26 -16.17 -10.03
N PRO A 225 13.46 -16.76 -10.07
CA PRO A 225 14.14 -17.05 -11.33
C PRO A 225 13.46 -18.20 -12.07
N VAL A 226 13.36 -18.09 -13.39
CA VAL A 226 13.00 -19.20 -14.29
C VAL A 226 14.15 -19.61 -15.21
N SER A 227 15.17 -18.75 -15.34
CA SER A 227 16.45 -19.04 -15.96
C SER A 227 17.57 -18.26 -15.25
N SER A 228 18.76 -18.17 -15.84
CA SER A 228 19.84 -17.34 -15.31
C SER A 228 19.63 -15.82 -15.52
N SER A 229 18.64 -15.44 -16.35
CA SER A 229 18.41 -14.04 -16.73
C SER A 229 16.93 -13.65 -16.88
N LEU A 230 16.01 -14.60 -16.73
CA LEU A 230 14.57 -14.36 -16.69
C LEU A 230 14.00 -14.73 -15.33
N SER A 231 13.07 -13.91 -14.87
CA SER A 231 12.35 -14.07 -13.61
C SER A 231 10.84 -14.03 -13.88
N VAL A 232 10.02 -14.38 -12.89
CA VAL A 232 8.57 -14.21 -12.94
C VAL A 232 8.06 -13.77 -11.58
N ASP A 233 6.94 -13.05 -11.55
CA ASP A 233 6.20 -12.79 -10.32
C ASP A 233 5.59 -14.09 -9.79
N SER A 234 6.12 -14.57 -8.67
CA SER A 234 5.77 -15.86 -8.05
C SER A 234 4.81 -15.72 -6.87
N ALA A 235 4.74 -14.54 -6.26
CA ALA A 235 3.77 -14.23 -5.22
C ALA A 235 3.52 -12.72 -5.12
N ILE A 236 2.37 -12.35 -4.56
CA ILE A 236 2.07 -10.99 -4.13
C ILE A 236 1.66 -11.00 -2.66
N ALA A 237 2.01 -9.94 -1.95
CA ALA A 237 1.57 -9.72 -0.57
C ALA A 237 1.12 -8.28 -0.43
N MET A 238 0.10 -8.04 0.39
CA MET A 238 -0.54 -6.74 0.48
C MET A 238 -1.15 -6.51 1.87
N ARG A 239 -1.24 -5.24 2.24
CA ARG A 239 -1.88 -4.82 3.49
C ARG A 239 -3.24 -4.23 3.14
N MET A 240 -4.32 -4.86 3.60
CA MET A 240 -5.70 -4.43 3.37
C MET A 240 -6.36 -4.06 4.69
N GLY A 241 -6.25 -2.78 5.08
CA GLY A 241 -6.57 -2.34 6.44
C GLY A 241 -5.65 -3.02 7.44
N ASN A 242 -6.21 -3.76 8.40
CA ASN A 242 -5.43 -4.46 9.43
C ASN A 242 -4.98 -5.87 9.00
N ASN A 243 -5.47 -6.38 7.87
CA ASN A 243 -5.18 -7.73 7.42
C ASN A 243 -3.99 -7.75 6.47
N ARG A 244 -3.14 -8.75 6.63
CA ARG A 244 -2.11 -9.13 5.66
C ARG A 244 -2.69 -10.18 4.74
N VAL A 245 -2.61 -9.95 3.45
CA VAL A 245 -3.14 -10.85 2.44
C VAL A 245 -2.02 -11.22 1.49
N ALA A 246 -1.80 -12.51 1.25
CA ALA A 246 -0.77 -12.99 0.35
C ALA A 246 -1.33 -14.04 -0.60
N LEU A 247 -0.86 -14.02 -1.84
CA LEU A 247 -1.26 -14.93 -2.91
C LEU A 247 0.01 -15.51 -3.55
N TYR A 248 0.11 -16.82 -3.56
CA TYR A 248 1.31 -17.55 -4.02
C TYR A 248 0.95 -18.38 -5.25
N ALA A 249 1.75 -18.29 -6.32
CA ALA A 249 1.51 -19.03 -7.56
C ALA A 249 1.85 -20.53 -7.43
N ASP A 250 2.89 -20.87 -6.64
CA ASP A 250 3.34 -22.25 -6.46
C ASP A 250 4.02 -22.51 -5.10
N GLU A 251 5.09 -21.78 -4.75
CA GLU A 251 5.83 -22.01 -3.49
C GLU A 251 5.04 -21.51 -2.27
N LEU A 252 4.23 -22.42 -1.70
CA LEU A 252 3.36 -22.14 -0.55
C LEU A 252 4.14 -22.23 0.77
N PRO A 253 4.02 -21.23 1.67
CA PRO A 253 4.77 -21.16 2.94
C PRO A 253 4.46 -22.31 3.91
N ASP A 254 3.29 -22.93 3.77
CA ASP A 254 2.71 -23.94 4.65
C ASP A 254 2.45 -25.29 3.94
N ASN A 255 2.79 -25.39 2.64
CA ASN A 255 2.48 -26.52 1.75
C ASN A 255 0.98 -26.84 1.58
N ASP A 256 0.06 -25.96 2.00
CA ASP A 256 -1.38 -26.18 1.89
C ASP A 256 -1.92 -25.79 0.52
N ARG A 257 -2.07 -26.78 -0.37
CA ARG A 257 -2.52 -26.58 -1.75
C ARG A 257 -4.03 -26.40 -1.94
N ARG A 258 -4.84 -26.28 -0.88
CA ARG A 258 -6.28 -26.07 -1.01
C ARG A 258 -6.64 -24.73 -1.66
N THR A 259 -5.79 -23.73 -1.49
CA THR A 259 -5.96 -22.37 -2.00
C THR A 259 -4.58 -21.69 -2.10
N PRO A 260 -4.36 -20.82 -3.10
CA PRO A 260 -3.16 -19.98 -3.17
C PRO A 260 -3.18 -18.80 -2.19
N LEU A 261 -4.35 -18.43 -1.65
CA LEU A 261 -4.56 -17.24 -0.83
C LEU A 261 -4.37 -17.50 0.66
N ARG A 262 -3.61 -16.63 1.34
CA ARG A 262 -3.48 -16.56 2.80
C ARG A 262 -4.02 -15.21 3.28
N VAL A 263 -4.78 -15.24 4.37
CA VAL A 263 -5.19 -14.06 5.13
C VAL A 263 -4.59 -14.23 6.52
N ASP A 264 -3.74 -13.29 6.93
CA ASP A 264 -2.99 -13.31 8.19
C ASP A 264 -2.23 -14.64 8.41
N GLY A 265 -1.64 -15.17 7.33
CA GLY A 265 -0.90 -16.43 7.32
C GLY A 265 -1.76 -17.69 7.30
N VAL A 266 -3.09 -17.58 7.25
CA VAL A 266 -4.02 -18.72 7.24
C VAL A 266 -4.54 -18.99 5.82
N PRO A 267 -4.40 -20.22 5.29
CA PRO A 267 -5.00 -20.62 4.01
C PRO A 267 -6.51 -20.35 4.00
N THR A 268 -6.95 -19.49 3.09
CA THR A 268 -8.34 -18.99 3.04
C THR A 268 -8.96 -19.24 1.67
N LEU A 269 -10.07 -19.96 1.62
CA LEU A 269 -10.81 -20.25 0.39
C LEU A 269 -11.84 -19.14 0.11
N VAL A 270 -11.82 -18.58 -1.09
CA VAL A 270 -12.81 -17.60 -1.55
C VAL A 270 -13.66 -18.23 -2.65
N ASN A 271 -14.93 -18.54 -2.35
CA ASN A 271 -15.83 -19.16 -3.32
C ASN A 271 -16.35 -18.17 -4.38
N ARG A 272 -16.53 -16.90 -4.00
CA ARG A 272 -16.92 -15.80 -4.90
C ARG A 272 -16.47 -14.45 -4.37
N GLU A 273 -16.78 -14.19 -3.10
CA GLU A 273 -16.47 -12.95 -2.40
C GLU A 273 -16.15 -13.26 -0.94
N LEU A 274 -15.22 -12.50 -0.36
CA LEU A 274 -14.86 -12.48 1.06
C LEU A 274 -14.70 -11.01 1.48
N THR A 275 -15.35 -10.61 2.57
CA THR A 275 -15.11 -9.30 3.21
C THR A 275 -14.22 -9.53 4.42
N LEU A 276 -13.14 -8.76 4.52
CA LEU A 276 -12.19 -8.81 5.62
C LEU A 276 -12.63 -7.94 6.79
N ASP A 277 -12.02 -8.16 7.95
CA ASP A 277 -12.08 -7.31 9.16
C ASP A 277 -11.31 -5.99 8.94
N GLY A 278 -11.64 -5.33 7.85
CA GLY A 278 -10.86 -4.26 7.22
C GLY A 278 -11.75 -3.33 6.42
N GLY A 279 -12.92 -3.83 5.98
CA GLY A 279 -13.69 -3.24 4.89
C GLY A 279 -13.14 -3.65 3.52
N GLY A 280 -11.97 -4.31 3.49
CA GLY A 280 -11.38 -4.83 2.27
C GLY A 280 -12.18 -6.01 1.75
N GLN A 281 -12.28 -6.12 0.43
CA GLN A 281 -13.04 -7.17 -0.24
C GLN A 281 -12.11 -7.96 -1.16
N ILE A 282 -12.30 -9.28 -1.18
CA ILE A 282 -11.59 -10.21 -2.06
C ILE A 282 -12.63 -10.95 -2.88
N TYR A 283 -12.52 -10.87 -4.21
CA TYR A 283 -13.34 -11.64 -5.14
C TYR A 283 -12.48 -12.69 -5.83
N HIS A 284 -13.10 -13.81 -6.18
CA HIS A 284 -12.43 -14.90 -6.89
C HIS A 284 -13.27 -15.37 -8.06
N ASN A 285 -12.64 -15.45 -9.24
CA ASN A 285 -13.24 -15.95 -10.48
C ASN A 285 -12.21 -16.69 -11.35
N GLY A 286 -12.29 -18.02 -11.36
CA GLY A 286 -11.40 -18.86 -12.16
C GLY A 286 -9.94 -18.70 -11.72
N SER A 287 -9.11 -18.12 -12.57
CA SER A 287 -7.70 -17.85 -12.27
C SER A 287 -7.45 -16.47 -11.64
N ASN A 288 -8.50 -15.67 -11.42
CA ASN A 288 -8.37 -14.27 -11.06
C ASN A 288 -8.83 -14.02 -9.63
N TYR A 289 -8.02 -13.29 -8.88
CA TYR A 289 -8.38 -12.69 -7.60
C TYR A 289 -8.46 -11.18 -7.78
N VAL A 290 -9.54 -10.57 -7.30
CA VAL A 290 -9.69 -9.11 -7.25
C VAL A 290 -9.69 -8.68 -5.81
N PHE A 291 -8.80 -7.77 -5.45
CA PHE A 291 -8.66 -7.19 -4.13
C PHE A 291 -9.11 -5.74 -4.21
N LYS A 292 -10.04 -5.34 -3.34
CA LYS A 292 -10.55 -3.98 -3.25
C LYS A 292 -10.32 -3.45 -1.85
N TRP A 293 -9.62 -2.33 -1.75
CA TRP A 293 -9.35 -1.66 -0.48
C TRP A 293 -10.56 -0.86 -0.02
N PRO A 294 -10.71 -0.63 1.30
CA PRO A 294 -11.74 0.28 1.85
C PRO A 294 -11.63 1.70 1.29
N THR A 295 -10.41 2.12 0.97
CA THR A 295 -10.05 3.41 0.38
C THR A 295 -10.36 3.47 -1.13
N GLY A 296 -10.73 2.34 -1.75
CA GLY A 296 -11.23 2.27 -3.13
C GLY A 296 -10.23 1.76 -4.16
N GLU A 297 -8.94 1.64 -3.82
CA GLU A 297 -7.92 1.06 -4.70
C GLU A 297 -8.26 -0.39 -5.01
N GLU A 298 -7.85 -0.86 -6.19
CA GLU A 298 -8.17 -2.19 -6.68
C GLU A 298 -6.94 -2.86 -7.28
N LEU A 299 -6.80 -4.15 -7.04
CA LEU A 299 -5.77 -4.98 -7.67
C LEU A 299 -6.42 -6.24 -8.24
N ILE A 300 -6.13 -6.57 -9.49
CA ILE A 300 -6.39 -7.90 -10.03
C ILE A 300 -5.08 -8.68 -10.14
N ALA A 301 -5.10 -9.88 -9.57
CA ALA A 301 -4.04 -10.87 -9.71
C ALA A 301 -4.57 -12.05 -10.53
N GLN A 302 -3.92 -12.33 -11.65
CA GLN A 302 -4.22 -13.48 -12.49
C GLN A 302 -3.13 -14.53 -12.31
N ILE A 303 -3.50 -15.70 -11.78
CA ILE A 303 -2.59 -16.84 -11.62
C ILE A 303 -2.55 -17.65 -12.91
N ASN A 304 -1.38 -17.74 -13.53
CA ASN A 304 -1.12 -18.52 -14.73
C ASN A 304 -0.48 -19.86 -14.37
N ALA A 305 -1.28 -20.83 -13.92
CA ALA A 305 -0.79 -22.13 -13.44
C ALA A 305 -0.60 -23.21 -14.52
N ASN A 306 -1.04 -22.95 -15.77
CA ASN A 306 -1.07 -23.96 -16.84
C ASN A 306 0.18 -23.96 -17.74
N GLY A 307 1.26 -23.29 -17.31
CA GLY A 307 2.54 -23.20 -18.01
C GLY A 307 3.64 -24.05 -17.36
N GLU A 308 4.87 -23.95 -17.85
CA GLU A 308 6.02 -24.65 -17.26
C GLU A 308 6.35 -24.14 -15.86
N THR A 309 6.20 -22.84 -15.63
CA THR A 309 6.36 -22.21 -14.32
C THR A 309 5.13 -21.37 -14.02
N PRO A 310 4.42 -21.60 -12.91
CA PRO A 310 3.33 -20.74 -12.47
C PRO A 310 3.82 -19.32 -12.15
N PHE A 311 3.04 -18.31 -12.56
CA PHE A 311 3.33 -16.90 -12.29
C PHE A 311 2.04 -16.09 -12.14
N ILE A 312 2.18 -14.84 -11.68
CA ILE A 312 1.07 -13.92 -11.43
C ILE A 312 1.21 -12.71 -12.37
N ASN A 313 0.15 -12.38 -13.09
CA ASN A 313 0.02 -11.06 -13.72
C ASN A 313 -0.80 -10.14 -12.81
N ILE A 314 -0.39 -8.89 -12.68
CA ILE A 314 -0.95 -7.91 -11.76
C ILE A 314 -1.43 -6.69 -12.55
N THR A 315 -2.66 -6.24 -12.29
CA THR A 315 -3.15 -4.92 -12.71
C THR A 315 -3.65 -4.18 -11.49
N THR A 316 -3.12 -2.99 -11.24
CA THR A 316 -3.45 -2.17 -10.07
C THR A 316 -4.09 -0.86 -10.51
N TYR A 317 -5.14 -0.45 -9.81
CA TYR A 317 -5.83 0.81 -10.01
C TYR A 317 -5.74 1.65 -8.75
N VAL A 318 -5.23 2.86 -8.91
CA VAL A 318 -5.13 3.92 -7.88
C VAL A 318 -5.85 5.16 -8.39
N PHE A 319 -5.91 6.22 -7.60
CA PHE A 319 -6.63 7.44 -7.96
C PHE A 319 -5.69 8.62 -8.15
N GLU A 320 -6.08 9.56 -9.01
CA GLU A 320 -5.35 10.82 -9.22
C GLU A 320 -5.13 11.62 -7.92
N SER A 321 -6.05 11.53 -6.95
CA SER A 321 -5.85 12.17 -5.63
C SER A 321 -4.63 11.66 -4.86
N GLN A 322 -4.03 10.55 -5.28
CA GLN A 322 -2.83 9.98 -4.69
C GLN A 322 -1.55 10.36 -5.44
N ALA A 323 -1.63 11.21 -6.47
CA ALA A 323 -0.47 11.73 -7.20
C ALA A 323 0.59 12.30 -6.23
N ASN A 324 1.85 11.89 -6.40
CA ASN A 324 2.98 12.21 -5.52
C ASN A 324 2.89 11.66 -4.08
N HIS A 325 1.82 10.94 -3.73
CA HIS A 325 1.64 10.27 -2.43
C HIS A 325 1.76 8.74 -2.54
N LEU A 326 2.26 8.26 -3.68
CA LEU A 326 2.56 6.86 -3.97
C LEU A 326 4.05 6.71 -4.25
N SER A 327 4.58 5.55 -3.89
CA SER A 327 5.97 5.19 -4.10
C SER A 327 6.12 3.69 -4.36
N GLY A 328 7.17 3.29 -5.07
CA GLY A 328 7.44 1.90 -5.44
C GLY A 328 7.70 1.75 -6.94
N LEU A 329 7.73 0.50 -7.40
CA LEU A 329 8.04 0.17 -8.80
C LEU A 329 7.03 0.73 -9.83
N PHE A 330 5.81 1.10 -9.42
CA PHE A 330 4.81 1.75 -10.29
C PHE A 330 4.88 3.28 -10.33
N GLY A 331 5.91 3.90 -9.75
CA GLY A 331 6.06 5.36 -9.78
C GLY A 331 5.13 6.07 -8.81
N ASN A 332 4.87 7.36 -9.06
CA ASN A 332 4.16 8.25 -8.14
C ASN A 332 2.79 8.73 -8.66
N ALA A 333 2.41 8.31 -9.86
CA ALA A 333 1.11 8.58 -10.47
C ALA A 333 0.80 10.08 -10.62
N ASN A 334 1.80 10.93 -10.86
CA ASN A 334 1.63 12.39 -10.98
C ASN A 334 1.36 12.87 -12.42
N GLY A 335 1.48 12.00 -13.41
CA GLY A 335 1.28 12.29 -14.84
C GLY A 335 2.56 12.61 -15.61
N ASP A 336 3.71 12.58 -14.97
CA ASP A 336 5.03 12.77 -15.56
C ASP A 336 5.72 11.41 -15.73
N THR A 337 6.21 11.11 -16.92
CA THR A 337 6.91 9.85 -17.20
C THR A 337 8.41 9.95 -16.97
N SER A 338 8.92 11.15 -16.69
CA SER A 338 10.35 11.42 -16.56
C SER A 338 10.90 11.11 -15.17
N ASP A 339 10.04 10.96 -14.16
CA ASP A 339 10.39 10.72 -12.77
C ASP A 339 9.86 9.41 -12.18
N GLU A 340 9.43 8.49 -13.04
CA GLU A 340 8.81 7.22 -12.63
C GLU A 340 9.79 6.23 -11.99
N LEU A 341 11.08 6.33 -12.31
CA LEU A 341 12.15 5.54 -11.69
C LEU A 341 12.81 6.33 -10.56
N ARG A 342 11.99 6.75 -9.60
CA ARG A 342 12.43 7.47 -8.40
C ARG A 342 12.93 6.49 -7.33
N PHE A 343 14.10 6.75 -6.79
CA PHE A 343 14.66 6.06 -5.63
C PHE A 343 13.95 6.53 -4.35
N ARG A 344 14.06 5.75 -3.27
CA ARG A 344 13.53 6.07 -1.93
C ARG A 344 14.13 7.35 -1.35
N ASP A 345 15.35 7.73 -1.75
CA ASP A 345 15.98 8.99 -1.35
C ASP A 345 15.48 10.22 -2.15
N GLY A 346 14.57 9.99 -3.10
CA GLY A 346 13.96 11.01 -3.95
C GLY A 346 14.73 11.31 -5.24
N SER A 347 15.95 10.79 -5.41
CA SER A 347 16.68 10.89 -6.67
C SER A 347 15.99 10.10 -7.78
N VAL A 348 16.30 10.39 -9.05
CA VAL A 348 15.61 9.79 -10.21
C VAL A 348 16.64 9.15 -11.14
N LEU A 349 16.41 7.89 -11.51
CA LEU A 349 17.08 7.26 -12.65
C LEU A 349 16.42 7.78 -13.93
N PRO A 350 17.14 8.52 -14.81
CA PRO A 350 16.51 9.09 -15.99
C PRO A 350 15.86 8.02 -16.86
N SER A 351 14.61 8.28 -17.25
CA SER A 351 13.86 7.39 -18.13
C SER A 351 14.59 7.25 -19.47
N ARG A 352 14.59 6.03 -19.98
CA ARG A 352 15.02 5.70 -21.35
C ARG A 352 13.86 5.02 -22.06
N GLU A 353 13.72 5.24 -23.36
CA GLU A 353 12.84 4.41 -24.19
C GLU A 353 13.24 2.95 -23.96
N ALA A 354 12.42 2.20 -23.21
CA ALA A 354 12.84 0.92 -22.68
C ALA A 354 12.66 -0.24 -23.65
N TYR A 355 11.73 -0.10 -24.61
CA TYR A 355 11.44 -1.14 -25.60
C TYR A 355 11.77 -0.71 -27.05
N GLY A 356 11.76 0.59 -27.34
CA GLY A 356 11.84 1.12 -28.71
C GLY A 356 10.66 0.66 -29.57
N ASN A 357 10.47 1.23 -30.77
CA ASN A 357 9.41 0.76 -31.67
C ASN A 357 9.82 -0.59 -32.30
N ILE A 358 9.11 -1.67 -31.96
CA ILE A 358 9.39 -3.03 -32.46
C ILE A 358 9.41 -3.13 -33.99
N ASP A 359 8.59 -2.35 -34.70
CA ASP A 359 8.57 -2.36 -36.16
C ASP A 359 9.89 -1.79 -36.72
N ASN A 360 10.49 -0.80 -36.04
CA ASN A 360 11.82 -0.28 -36.39
C ASN A 360 12.92 -1.33 -36.13
N LEU A 361 12.77 -2.18 -35.12
CA LEU A 361 13.71 -3.26 -34.83
C LEU A 361 13.63 -4.37 -35.89
N ILE A 362 12.42 -4.77 -36.27
CA ILE A 362 12.19 -5.78 -37.32
C ILE A 362 12.67 -5.32 -38.68
N GLY A 363 12.55 -4.02 -38.99
CA GLY A 363 13.05 -3.42 -40.23
C GLY A 363 14.57 -3.49 -40.40
N ARG A 364 15.33 -3.91 -39.37
CA ARG A 364 16.78 -4.12 -39.47
C ARG A 364 17.09 -5.36 -40.33
N SER A 365 18.03 -5.23 -41.26
CA SER A 365 18.51 -6.36 -42.09
C SER A 365 19.56 -7.21 -41.35
N SER A 366 19.29 -7.60 -40.10
CA SER A 366 20.19 -8.46 -39.31
C SER A 366 19.53 -9.78 -38.94
N SER A 367 20.06 -10.88 -39.50
CA SER A 367 19.66 -12.26 -39.15
C SER A 367 20.43 -12.83 -37.96
N VAL A 368 21.30 -12.04 -37.32
CA VAL A 368 22.09 -12.45 -36.16
C VAL A 368 21.76 -11.60 -34.95
N ARG A 369 21.91 -12.18 -33.75
CA ARG A 369 21.80 -11.44 -32.48
C ARG A 369 22.94 -10.43 -32.35
N LEU A 370 22.63 -9.22 -31.90
CA LEU A 370 23.60 -8.15 -31.73
C LEU A 370 23.89 -7.91 -30.24
N PRO A 371 25.14 -7.59 -29.86
CA PRO A 371 25.45 -7.23 -28.48
C PRO A 371 24.83 -5.88 -28.11
N LEU A 372 24.52 -5.71 -26.82
CA LEU A 372 24.09 -4.41 -26.30
C LEU A 372 25.21 -3.38 -26.38
N ASN A 373 24.84 -2.14 -26.72
CA ASN A 373 25.78 -1.02 -26.63
C ASN A 373 26.08 -0.70 -25.16
N SER A 374 27.28 -0.16 -24.91
CA SER A 374 27.78 0.09 -23.55
C SER A 374 26.88 1.03 -22.75
N ALA A 375 26.26 2.02 -23.38
CA ALA A 375 25.38 2.97 -22.70
C ALA A 375 24.08 2.29 -22.22
N PHE A 376 23.52 1.37 -22.99
CA PHE A 376 22.31 0.64 -22.59
C PHE A 376 22.60 -0.43 -21.55
N ASN A 377 23.72 -1.12 -21.68
CA ASN A 377 24.19 -2.02 -20.63
C ASN A 377 24.37 -1.28 -19.29
N LEU A 378 24.97 -0.08 -19.30
CA LEU A 378 25.08 0.75 -18.10
C LEU A 378 23.71 1.17 -17.53
N TYR A 379 22.74 1.49 -18.39
CA TYR A 379 21.38 1.81 -17.95
C TYR A 379 20.72 0.61 -17.26
N LEU A 380 20.73 -0.56 -17.88
CA LEU A 380 20.16 -1.79 -17.30
C LEU A 380 20.88 -2.18 -16.01
N LYS A 381 22.19 -1.92 -15.93
CA LYS A 381 22.94 -2.07 -14.67
C LYS A 381 22.43 -1.16 -13.58
N LYS A 382 22.23 0.13 -13.83
CA LYS A 382 21.67 1.05 -12.83
C LYS A 382 20.25 0.65 -12.42
N LEU A 383 19.42 0.27 -13.39
CA LEU A 383 18.06 -0.20 -13.13
C LEU A 383 18.04 -1.43 -12.21
N THR A 384 18.93 -2.40 -12.44
CA THR A 384 18.95 -3.67 -11.70
C THR A 384 19.72 -3.61 -10.39
N GLN A 385 20.88 -2.97 -10.38
CA GLN A 385 21.83 -2.99 -9.24
C GLN A 385 21.71 -1.78 -8.33
N ASP A 386 21.21 -0.64 -8.81
CA ASP A 386 21.00 0.52 -7.96
C ASP A 386 19.50 0.62 -7.62
N TYR A 387 18.66 0.88 -8.62
CA TYR A 387 17.23 1.13 -8.44
C TYR A 387 16.49 -0.09 -7.89
N GLY A 388 16.72 -1.26 -8.47
CA GLY A 388 16.08 -2.48 -8.01
C GLY A 388 16.46 -2.86 -6.58
N ASN A 389 17.72 -2.68 -6.20
CA ASN A 389 18.18 -2.96 -4.84
C ASN A 389 17.62 -1.97 -3.81
N ASP A 390 17.41 -0.71 -4.21
CA ASP A 390 16.78 0.30 -3.36
C ASP A 390 15.31 -0.03 -3.04
N TRP A 391 14.59 -0.64 -3.98
CA TRP A 391 13.19 -1.05 -3.80
C TRP A 391 12.99 -2.44 -3.19
N ARG A 392 14.07 -3.18 -2.91
CA ARG A 392 13.97 -4.44 -2.15
C ARG A 392 13.41 -4.19 -0.76
N ILE A 393 12.60 -5.12 -0.27
CA ILE A 393 12.05 -5.04 1.08
C ILE A 393 13.02 -5.67 2.09
N SER A 394 13.10 -5.05 3.26
CA SER A 394 13.65 -5.64 4.47
C SER A 394 12.71 -6.68 5.07
N GLN A 395 13.21 -7.48 6.03
CA GLN A 395 12.36 -8.47 6.70
C GLN A 395 11.27 -7.81 7.55
N GLU A 396 11.56 -6.63 8.07
CA GLU A 396 10.65 -5.80 8.87
C GLU A 396 9.55 -5.18 8.02
N GLU A 397 9.83 -4.87 6.75
CA GLU A 397 8.83 -4.40 5.79
C GLU A 397 7.95 -5.53 5.25
N SER A 398 8.40 -6.78 5.32
CA SER A 398 7.77 -7.87 4.58
C SER A 398 6.34 -8.20 5.01
N LEU A 399 5.47 -8.28 4.00
CA LEU A 399 4.09 -8.75 4.11
C LEU A 399 3.94 -10.23 3.71
N PHE A 400 5.02 -10.90 3.33
CA PHE A 400 4.95 -12.32 2.98
C PHE A 400 4.99 -13.23 4.21
N ASP A 401 4.42 -14.40 4.03
CA ASP A 401 4.60 -15.53 4.93
C ASP A 401 5.80 -16.36 4.45
N TYR A 402 6.48 -16.99 5.40
CA TYR A 402 7.72 -17.74 5.16
C TYR A 402 7.61 -19.12 5.79
N ALA A 403 8.11 -20.14 5.10
CA ALA A 403 8.27 -21.46 5.69
C ALA A 403 9.33 -21.42 6.81
N PRO A 404 9.36 -22.41 7.71
CA PRO A 404 10.37 -22.48 8.77
C PRO A 404 11.81 -22.34 8.22
N GLY A 405 12.54 -21.33 8.70
CA GLY A 405 13.93 -21.05 8.30
C GLY A 405 14.08 -20.18 7.05
N GLN A 406 12.99 -19.83 6.36
CA GLN A 406 13.00 -18.88 5.25
C GLN A 406 12.76 -17.44 5.74
N ASN A 407 13.19 -16.48 4.93
CA ASN A 407 13.05 -15.03 5.12
C ASN A 407 13.31 -14.31 3.79
N THR A 408 13.24 -12.97 3.75
CA THR A 408 13.50 -12.17 2.53
C THR A 408 14.84 -12.50 1.85
N LYS A 409 15.87 -12.88 2.62
CA LYS A 409 17.19 -13.25 2.06
C LYS A 409 17.14 -14.56 1.29
N THR A 410 16.24 -15.48 1.65
CA THR A 410 16.08 -16.76 0.95
C THR A 410 15.57 -16.56 -0.48
N PHE A 411 14.76 -15.52 -0.68
CA PHE A 411 14.16 -15.18 -1.97
C PHE A 411 14.96 -14.12 -2.74
N THR A 412 16.11 -13.68 -2.23
CA THR A 412 16.91 -12.62 -2.83
C THR A 412 18.15 -13.18 -3.52
N LEU A 413 18.30 -12.89 -4.82
CA LEU A 413 19.55 -13.11 -5.55
C LEU A 413 20.07 -11.77 -6.08
N THR A 414 21.09 -11.21 -5.42
CA THR A 414 21.62 -9.88 -5.75
C THR A 414 22.48 -9.85 -7.02
N ASN A 415 23.03 -11.00 -7.43
CA ASN A 415 23.83 -11.16 -8.64
C ASN A 415 23.01 -11.56 -9.87
N PHE A 416 21.68 -11.40 -9.81
CA PHE A 416 20.77 -11.62 -10.92
C PHE A 416 20.45 -10.29 -11.64
N PRO A 417 20.24 -10.27 -12.98
CA PRO A 417 20.42 -11.39 -13.90
C PRO A 417 21.90 -11.62 -14.26
N SER A 418 22.22 -12.82 -14.76
CA SER A 418 23.58 -13.16 -15.21
C SER A 418 24.01 -12.38 -16.46
N GLU A 419 23.04 -12.00 -17.30
CA GLU A 419 23.19 -11.11 -18.44
C GLU A 419 21.94 -10.24 -18.60
N TYR A 420 22.12 -9.04 -19.15
CA TYR A 420 20.98 -8.18 -19.47
C TYR A 420 20.39 -8.55 -20.83
N LEU A 421 19.08 -8.78 -20.83
CA LEU A 421 18.30 -9.11 -22.02
C LEU A 421 17.50 -7.89 -22.48
N ALA A 422 17.39 -7.72 -23.79
CA ALA A 422 16.66 -6.64 -24.43
C ALA A 422 16.32 -6.96 -25.89
N LEU A 423 15.20 -6.42 -26.38
CA LEU A 423 14.72 -6.66 -27.74
C LEU A 423 15.74 -6.25 -28.81
N GLU A 424 16.59 -5.24 -28.55
CA GLU A 424 17.61 -4.77 -29.48
C GLU A 424 18.71 -5.80 -29.78
N GLN A 425 18.83 -6.83 -28.95
CA GLN A 425 19.78 -7.93 -29.17
C GLN A 425 19.24 -8.98 -30.12
N LEU A 426 17.92 -9.08 -30.28
CA LEU A 426 17.30 -10.12 -31.07
C LEU A 426 17.53 -9.90 -32.57
N SER A 427 17.66 -10.99 -33.32
CA SER A 427 17.63 -10.94 -34.77
C SER A 427 16.24 -10.57 -35.29
N SER A 428 16.14 -10.07 -36.52
CA SER A 428 14.84 -9.73 -37.12
C SER A 428 13.92 -10.94 -37.29
N THR A 429 14.48 -12.14 -37.46
CA THR A 429 13.72 -13.40 -37.53
C THR A 429 13.12 -13.77 -36.18
N GLU A 430 13.89 -13.65 -35.08
CA GLU A 430 13.39 -13.93 -33.73
C GLU A 430 12.26 -12.97 -33.35
N LEU A 431 12.45 -11.67 -33.59
CA LEU A 431 11.41 -10.66 -33.36
C LEU A 431 10.15 -10.95 -34.17
N SER A 432 10.29 -11.30 -35.46
CA SER A 432 9.15 -11.58 -36.34
C SER A 432 8.37 -12.83 -35.90
N ASN A 433 9.08 -13.89 -35.52
CA ASN A 433 8.46 -15.14 -35.07
C ASN A 433 7.71 -14.93 -33.74
N ALA A 434 8.35 -14.28 -32.77
CA ALA A 434 7.71 -13.99 -31.48
C ALA A 434 6.49 -13.06 -31.65
N ARG A 435 6.61 -12.01 -32.47
CA ARG A 435 5.51 -11.09 -32.79
C ARG A 435 4.35 -11.81 -33.49
N ALA A 436 4.63 -12.76 -34.38
CA ALA A 436 3.59 -13.57 -35.01
C ALA A 436 2.81 -14.39 -33.98
N THR A 437 3.48 -15.03 -33.03
CA THR A 437 2.82 -15.76 -31.93
C THR A 437 1.95 -14.84 -31.07
N CYS A 438 2.43 -13.65 -30.71
CA CYS A 438 1.67 -12.69 -29.93
C CYS A 438 0.43 -12.15 -30.68
N ILE A 439 0.56 -11.89 -31.99
CA ILE A 439 -0.56 -11.47 -32.85
C ILE A 439 -1.59 -12.58 -33.00
N GLU A 440 -1.16 -13.82 -33.26
CA GLU A 440 -2.04 -14.98 -33.39
C GLU A 440 -2.83 -15.26 -32.11
N THR A 441 -2.23 -14.94 -30.96
CA THR A 441 -2.87 -15.07 -29.64
C THR A 441 -3.75 -13.87 -29.28
N GLU A 442 -3.91 -12.90 -30.18
CA GLU A 442 -4.69 -11.68 -29.99
C GLU A 442 -4.25 -10.85 -28.78
N VAL A 443 -2.94 -10.76 -28.54
CA VAL A 443 -2.38 -9.89 -27.49
C VAL A 443 -2.64 -8.42 -27.83
N ASP A 444 -3.09 -7.67 -26.83
CA ASP A 444 -3.34 -6.23 -26.94
C ASP A 444 -2.07 -5.48 -27.36
N PRO A 445 -2.17 -4.53 -28.32
CA PRO A 445 -1.03 -3.71 -28.74
C PRO A 445 -0.23 -3.10 -27.60
N GLU A 446 -0.88 -2.73 -26.49
CA GLU A 446 -0.22 -2.18 -25.31
C GLU A 446 0.77 -3.19 -24.67
N LEU A 447 0.45 -4.49 -24.70
CA LEU A 447 1.24 -5.56 -24.07
C LEU A 447 2.17 -6.27 -25.07
N MET A 448 2.16 -5.86 -26.34
CA MET A 448 2.84 -6.55 -27.44
C MET A 448 4.35 -6.63 -27.23
N GLU A 449 4.99 -5.55 -26.79
CA GLU A 449 6.45 -5.51 -26.60
C GLU A 449 6.92 -6.51 -25.54
N GLY A 450 6.22 -6.57 -24.40
CA GLY A 450 6.49 -7.55 -23.35
C GLY A 450 6.23 -8.97 -23.82
N CYS A 451 5.10 -9.22 -24.50
CA CYS A 451 4.83 -10.55 -25.06
C CYS A 451 5.92 -11.02 -26.04
N VAL A 452 6.42 -10.12 -26.90
CA VAL A 452 7.50 -10.47 -27.84
C VAL A 452 8.79 -10.76 -27.09
N PHE A 453 9.12 -9.98 -26.06
CA PHE A 453 10.27 -10.23 -25.21
C PHE A 453 10.16 -11.61 -24.56
N ASP A 454 9.06 -11.88 -23.86
CA ASP A 454 8.77 -13.15 -23.20
C ASP A 454 8.96 -14.31 -24.18
N VAL A 455 8.23 -14.32 -25.29
CA VAL A 455 8.23 -15.43 -26.26
C VAL A 455 9.60 -15.61 -26.92
N ALA A 456 10.31 -14.52 -27.24
CA ALA A 456 11.60 -14.59 -27.93
C ALA A 456 12.72 -15.13 -27.03
N PHE A 457 12.75 -14.73 -25.75
CA PHE A 457 13.81 -15.14 -24.83
C PHE A 457 13.52 -16.45 -24.11
N SER A 458 12.26 -16.73 -23.79
CA SER A 458 11.87 -17.97 -23.09
C SER A 458 11.51 -19.11 -24.05
N GLY A 459 11.07 -18.81 -25.28
CA GLY A 459 10.48 -19.79 -26.21
C GLY A 459 9.08 -20.27 -25.80
N ARG A 460 8.46 -19.67 -24.79
CA ARG A 460 7.22 -20.13 -24.17
C ARG A 460 5.98 -19.38 -24.65
N SER A 461 5.07 -20.08 -25.33
CA SER A 461 3.81 -19.50 -25.83
C SER A 461 2.75 -19.25 -24.75
N ASP A 462 2.91 -19.80 -23.54
CA ASP A 462 2.00 -19.54 -22.42
C ASP A 462 2.05 -18.09 -21.95
N PHE A 463 3.18 -17.39 -22.12
CA PHE A 463 3.27 -15.94 -21.87
C PHE A 463 2.35 -15.14 -22.79
N ALA A 464 2.30 -15.47 -24.09
CA ALA A 464 1.37 -14.83 -25.02
C ALA A 464 -0.10 -15.04 -24.61
N ARG A 465 -0.45 -16.26 -24.18
CA ARG A 465 -1.81 -16.56 -23.68
C ARG A 465 -2.14 -15.81 -22.40
N ALA A 466 -1.16 -15.67 -21.49
CA ALA A 466 -1.33 -14.92 -20.25
C ALA A 466 -1.55 -13.43 -20.54
N ALA A 467 -0.72 -12.83 -21.40
CA ALA A 467 -0.85 -11.44 -21.83
C ALA A 467 -2.21 -11.16 -22.50
N ALA A 468 -2.68 -12.04 -23.40
CA ALA A 468 -3.98 -11.89 -24.06
C ALA A 468 -5.16 -11.90 -23.07
N LYS A 469 -5.08 -12.72 -22.00
CA LYS A 469 -6.13 -12.74 -20.97
C LYS A 469 -6.14 -11.49 -20.11
N MET A 470 -5.00 -10.79 -19.94
CA MET A 470 -4.98 -9.56 -19.14
C MET A 470 -5.86 -8.45 -19.72
N SER A 471 -6.08 -8.44 -21.03
CA SER A 471 -6.98 -7.48 -21.69
C SER A 471 -8.45 -7.72 -21.34
N GLN A 472 -8.80 -8.92 -20.89
CA GLN A 472 -10.16 -9.29 -20.47
C GLN A 472 -10.44 -8.93 -18.99
N THR A 473 -9.42 -8.47 -18.25
CA THR A 473 -9.53 -8.22 -16.81
C THR A 473 -10.56 -7.15 -16.45
N ALA A 474 -10.76 -6.16 -17.32
CA ALA A 474 -11.80 -5.14 -17.12
C ALA A 474 -13.22 -5.74 -17.13
N ASP A 475 -13.47 -6.80 -17.90
CA ASP A 475 -14.76 -7.48 -17.92
C ASP A 475 -14.99 -8.29 -16.63
N ILE A 476 -13.93 -8.82 -16.03
CA ILE A 476 -13.99 -9.48 -14.72
C ILE A 476 -14.44 -8.48 -13.65
N LEU A 477 -13.86 -7.28 -13.63
CA LEU A 477 -14.27 -6.23 -12.68
C LEU A 477 -15.74 -5.85 -12.84
N ARG A 478 -16.21 -5.71 -14.08
CA ARG A 478 -17.63 -5.42 -14.37
C ARG A 478 -18.58 -6.51 -13.85
N GLN A 479 -18.18 -7.79 -13.89
CA GLN A 479 -18.98 -8.89 -13.32
C GLN A 479 -19.19 -8.76 -11.80
N PHE A 480 -18.31 -8.03 -11.12
CA PHE A 480 -18.40 -7.72 -9.70
C PHE A 480 -18.97 -6.32 -9.41
N GLY A 481 -19.50 -5.62 -10.43
CA GLY A 481 -20.03 -4.27 -10.28
C GLY A 481 -18.94 -3.20 -10.06
N ILE A 482 -17.67 -3.55 -10.31
CA ILE A 482 -16.54 -2.66 -10.16
C ILE A 482 -16.32 -1.90 -11.48
N ASN A 483 -16.44 -0.57 -11.42
CA ASN A 483 -16.21 0.28 -12.58
C ASN A 483 -14.73 0.70 -12.64
N VAL A 484 -14.07 0.39 -13.74
CA VAL A 484 -12.71 0.88 -14.07
C VAL A 484 -12.72 1.60 -15.41
N PRO A 485 -11.88 2.64 -15.58
CA PRO A 485 -11.70 3.28 -16.87
C PRO A 485 -11.27 2.22 -17.90
N ASN A 486 -12.06 2.08 -18.96
CA ASN A 486 -11.59 1.43 -20.17
C ASN A 486 -10.84 2.47 -21.01
N VAL A 487 -9.73 2.08 -21.64
CA VAL A 487 -9.00 2.93 -22.60
C VAL A 487 -9.95 3.46 -23.68
N GLU A 488 -10.93 2.67 -24.12
CA GLU A 488 -11.97 3.15 -25.05
C GLU A 488 -12.88 4.24 -24.48
N GLN A 489 -13.19 4.20 -23.17
CA GLN A 489 -14.00 5.24 -22.53
C GLN A 489 -13.21 6.53 -22.38
N GLU A 490 -11.90 6.45 -22.11
CA GLU A 490 -10.98 7.60 -22.07
C GLU A 490 -10.80 8.22 -23.46
N ILE A 491 -10.59 7.40 -24.50
CA ILE A 491 -10.54 7.84 -25.90
C ILE A 491 -11.86 8.52 -26.30
N ARG A 492 -13.01 7.99 -25.86
CA ARG A 492 -14.32 8.62 -26.08
C ARG A 492 -14.49 9.95 -25.32
N LYS A 493 -13.93 10.07 -24.11
CA LYS A 493 -13.91 11.34 -23.33
C LYS A 493 -13.06 12.41 -24.03
N LEU A 494 -11.92 12.02 -24.62
CA LEU A 494 -10.96 12.92 -25.29
C LEU A 494 -11.41 13.38 -26.68
N ILE A 495 -12.42 12.73 -27.28
CA ILE A 495 -12.95 13.08 -28.60
C ILE A 495 -14.46 13.37 -28.50
N PRO A 496 -14.89 14.49 -27.90
CA PRO A 496 -16.29 14.88 -27.97
C PRO A 496 -16.60 15.40 -29.38
N GLY A 497 -17.38 14.64 -30.17
CA GLY A 497 -18.16 15.20 -31.28
C GLY A 497 -17.93 14.67 -32.71
N LEU A 498 -17.28 13.54 -32.94
CA LEU A 498 -17.24 12.94 -34.28
C LEU A 498 -18.45 12.00 -34.50
N PRO A 499 -19.33 12.27 -35.48
CA PRO A 499 -20.37 11.32 -35.88
C PRO A 499 -19.72 10.02 -36.32
N GLY A 500 -20.25 8.88 -35.86
CA GLY A 500 -19.66 7.55 -36.03
C GLY A 500 -19.14 7.29 -37.45
N GLY A 501 -17.86 6.93 -37.55
CA GLY A 501 -17.26 6.57 -38.83
C GLY A 501 -15.74 6.53 -38.93
N ILE A 502 -14.96 6.99 -37.93
CA ILE A 502 -13.50 6.92 -38.03
C ILE A 502 -13.01 5.59 -37.43
N ARG A 503 -12.58 4.68 -38.31
CA ARG A 503 -11.77 3.53 -37.91
C ARG A 503 -10.34 3.99 -37.59
N ILE A 504 -9.94 3.86 -36.33
CA ILE A 504 -8.55 3.97 -35.89
C ILE A 504 -7.92 2.58 -36.10
N PRO A 505 -6.85 2.43 -36.90
CA PRO A 505 -6.17 1.15 -37.07
C PRO A 505 -5.73 0.60 -35.71
N GLY A 506 -6.19 -0.61 -35.35
CA GLY A 506 -5.84 -1.27 -34.08
C GLY A 506 -6.87 -1.13 -32.95
N VAL A 507 -7.92 -0.31 -33.10
CA VAL A 507 -9.03 -0.21 -32.13
C VAL A 507 -10.30 -0.82 -32.76
N ARG A 508 -10.80 -1.93 -32.21
CA ARG A 508 -12.08 -2.52 -32.66
C ARG A 508 -13.22 -1.76 -31.96
N PHE A 509 -14.01 -1.01 -32.73
CA PHE A 509 -15.23 -0.32 -32.26
C PHE A 509 -16.43 -1.26 -32.06
#